data_AF-A0A7Y3XCN6-F1
#
_entry.id   AF-A0A7Y3XCN6-F1
#
_cell.length_a   1.000
_cell.length_b   1.000
_cell.length_c   1.000
_cell.angle_alpha   90.00
_cell.angle_beta   90.00
_cell.angle_gamma   90.00
#
_symmetry.space_group_name_H-M   'P 1'
#
loop_
_entity.id
_entity.type
_entity.pdbx_description
1 polymer ?
#
loop_
_entity_poly.entity_id
_entity_poly.type
_entity_poly.pdbx_seq_one_letter_code
_entity_poly.pdbx_strand_id
1 'polypeptide(L)'
;MKAISIKQPFIGWILEGKKTLEIRSWQTKIRGDILLCSSKFPKIGELPLGHAVAIAEIVGCRPFMKKDAKLACCGYEPGLYAWELANIRKIKAFPVKGKLGFFHIEFQH
;
A
#
# COMPACT_ATOMS: atom_id res chain seq x y z
N MET A 1 9.55 8.02 -8.47
CA MET A 1 9.36 6.98 -7.44
C MET A 1 8.27 6.00 -7.88
N LYS A 2 8.38 4.70 -7.53
CA LYS A 2 7.30 3.72 -7.80
C LYS A 2 6.15 3.93 -6.82
N ALA A 3 4.93 3.80 -7.30
CA ALA A 3 3.72 4.09 -6.56
C ALA A 3 2.69 2.96 -6.71
N ILE A 4 1.87 2.75 -5.67
CA ILE A 4 0.78 1.77 -5.68
C ILE A 4 -0.50 2.42 -5.12
N SER A 5 -1.63 2.10 -5.75
CA SER A 5 -2.94 2.54 -5.23
C SER A 5 -3.46 1.53 -4.22
N ILE A 6 -3.77 2.01 -3.01
CA ILE A 6 -4.35 1.25 -1.92
C ILE A 6 -5.78 1.74 -1.70
N LYS A 7 -6.73 0.80 -1.58
CA LYS A 7 -8.14 1.16 -1.33
C LYS A 7 -8.35 1.55 0.13
N GLN A 8 -9.29 2.46 0.37
CA GLN A 8 -9.86 2.67 1.69
C GLN A 8 -10.65 1.42 2.11
N PRO A 9 -10.67 1.02 3.41
CA PRO A 9 -10.00 1.68 4.55
C PRO A 9 -8.52 1.26 4.75
N PHE A 10 -8.00 0.32 3.95
CA PHE A 10 -6.69 -0.29 4.17
C PHE A 10 -5.53 0.71 4.20
N ILE A 11 -5.58 1.75 3.36
CA ILE A 11 -4.55 2.80 3.38
C ILE A 11 -4.51 3.51 4.73
N GLY A 12 -5.67 3.84 5.31
CA GLY A 12 -5.76 4.41 6.66
C GLY A 12 -5.13 3.49 7.70
N TRP A 13 -5.42 2.18 7.64
CA TRP A 13 -4.82 1.21 8.57
C TRP A 13 -3.32 1.05 8.43
N ILE A 14 -2.75 1.23 7.23
CA ILE A 14 -1.30 1.29 7.04
C ILE A 14 -0.74 2.55 7.71
N LEU A 15 -1.38 3.71 7.50
CA LEU A 15 -0.96 4.98 8.11
C LEU A 15 -1.08 5.00 9.65
N GLU A 16 -1.97 4.19 10.21
CA GLU A 16 -2.14 3.97 11.65
C GLU A 16 -1.20 2.88 12.21
N GLY A 17 -0.46 2.17 11.36
CA GLY A 17 0.41 1.06 11.76
C GLY A 17 -0.32 -0.25 12.11
N LYS A 18 -1.64 -0.31 11.91
CA LYS A 18 -2.46 -1.52 12.16
C LYS A 18 -2.24 -2.59 11.09
N LYS A 19 -2.03 -2.17 9.83
CA LYS A 19 -1.78 -3.04 8.69
C LYS A 19 -0.33 -2.89 8.24
N THR A 20 0.46 -3.94 8.38
CA THR A 20 1.89 -3.97 7.99
C THR A 20 2.15 -4.87 6.78
N LEU A 21 1.17 -5.66 6.37
CA LEU A 21 1.25 -6.51 5.19
C LEU A 21 0.26 -6.05 4.13
N GLU A 22 0.76 -5.67 2.96
CA GLU A 22 -0.07 -5.39 1.79
C GLU A 22 -0.24 -6.66 0.96
N ILE A 23 -1.49 -7.04 0.65
CA ILE A 23 -1.79 -8.31 -0.02
C ILE A 23 -2.10 -8.07 -1.48
N ARG A 24 -1.42 -8.81 -2.37
CA ARG A 24 -1.59 -8.71 -3.82
C ARG A 24 -1.60 -10.09 -4.47
N SER A 25 -2.24 -10.20 -5.63
CA SER A 25 -2.24 -11.40 -6.46
C SER A 25 -0.92 -11.65 -7.20
N TRP A 26 0.09 -10.79 -7.00
CA TRP A 26 1.36 -10.88 -7.70
C TRP A 26 2.54 -10.50 -6.79
N GLN A 27 3.70 -11.10 -7.11
CA GLN A 27 4.95 -10.89 -6.39
C GLN A 27 5.66 -9.63 -6.84
N THR A 28 6.41 -9.00 -5.94
CA THR A 28 7.33 -7.92 -6.30
C THR A 28 8.77 -8.21 -5.87
N LYS A 29 9.70 -7.94 -6.79
CA LYS A 29 11.14 -7.94 -6.51
C LYS A 29 11.64 -6.58 -5.97
N ILE A 30 10.79 -5.56 -5.94
CA ILE A 30 11.16 -4.24 -5.42
C ILE A 30 11.46 -4.35 -3.92
N ARG A 31 12.56 -3.72 -3.52
CA ARG A 31 12.90 -3.42 -2.14
C ARG A 31 13.24 -1.94 -2.04
N GLY A 32 12.93 -1.32 -0.91
CA GLY A 32 13.04 0.13 -0.74
C GLY A 32 11.73 0.89 -0.90
N ASP A 33 11.86 2.21 -1.05
CA ASP A 33 10.75 3.16 -0.95
C ASP A 33 9.77 3.08 -2.12
N ILE A 34 8.49 3.06 -1.75
CA ILE A 34 7.34 3.21 -2.64
C ILE A 34 6.39 4.28 -2.11
N LEU A 35 5.70 4.92 -3.04
CA LEU A 35 4.64 5.87 -2.74
C LEU A 35 3.31 5.13 -2.57
N LEU A 36 2.62 5.41 -1.47
CA LEU A 36 1.29 4.90 -1.20
C LEU A 36 0.24 5.94 -1.57
N CYS A 37 -0.68 5.53 -2.46
CA CYS A 37 -1.73 6.39 -2.97
C CYS A 37 -3.09 5.92 -2.46
N SER A 38 -3.87 6.83 -1.88
CA SER A 38 -5.28 6.61 -1.57
C SER A 38 -6.07 6.52 -2.87
N SER A 39 -6.68 5.36 -3.13
CA SER A 39 -7.48 5.11 -4.32
C SER A 39 -8.68 6.07 -4.40
N LYS A 40 -9.17 6.35 -5.61
CA LYS A 40 -10.41 7.12 -5.81
C LYS A 40 -11.67 6.42 -5.30
N PHE A 41 -11.61 5.09 -5.24
CA PHE A 41 -12.72 4.24 -4.81
C PHE A 41 -12.22 3.11 -3.90
N PRO A 42 -13.05 2.67 -2.92
CA PRO A 42 -14.35 3.22 -2.55
C PRO A 42 -14.25 4.63 -1.90
N LYS A 43 -15.33 5.42 -1.98
CA LYS A 43 -15.40 6.77 -1.38
C LYS A 43 -15.76 6.68 0.11
N ILE A 44 -14.86 6.11 0.89
CA ILE A 44 -15.03 5.91 2.34
C ILE A 44 -13.79 6.40 3.08
N GLY A 45 -13.94 6.70 4.38
CA GLY A 45 -12.86 7.26 5.20
C GLY A 45 -12.55 8.73 4.92
N GLU A 46 -11.56 9.27 5.62
CA GLU A 46 -11.30 10.73 5.67
C GLU A 46 -10.12 11.18 4.79
N LEU A 47 -9.32 10.25 4.28
CA LEU A 47 -8.15 10.58 3.47
C LEU A 47 -8.57 11.12 2.09
N PRO A 48 -7.82 12.09 1.53
CA PRO A 48 -8.09 12.61 0.21
C PRO A 48 -8.01 11.50 -0.84
N LEU A 49 -9.05 11.39 -1.66
CA LEU A 49 -9.19 10.35 -2.66
C LEU A 49 -8.33 10.66 -3.90
N GLY A 50 -7.66 9.66 -4.47
CA GLY A 50 -6.80 9.85 -5.64
C GLY A 50 -5.55 10.68 -5.35
N HIS A 51 -5.02 10.59 -4.14
CA HIS A 51 -3.83 11.33 -3.70
C HIS A 51 -2.75 10.38 -3.22
N ALA A 52 -1.49 10.76 -3.44
CA ALA A 52 -0.37 10.21 -2.69
C ALA A 52 -0.44 10.75 -1.26
N VAL A 53 -0.24 9.88 -0.26
CA VAL A 53 -0.44 10.23 1.16
C VAL A 53 0.70 9.77 2.07
N ALA A 54 1.51 8.81 1.64
CA ALA A 54 2.68 8.35 2.39
C ALA A 54 3.73 7.71 1.50
N ILE A 55 4.92 7.54 2.06
CA ILE A 55 5.99 6.66 1.57
C ILE A 55 6.09 5.47 2.52
N ALA A 56 6.30 4.28 1.98
CA ALA A 56 6.56 3.06 2.74
C ALA A 56 7.72 2.30 2.11
N GLU A 57 8.49 1.58 2.91
CA GLU A 57 9.54 0.70 2.43
C GLU A 57 8.98 -0.71 2.22
N ILE A 58 9.23 -1.33 1.06
CA ILE A 58 9.06 -2.78 0.90
C ILE A 58 10.35 -3.45 1.38
N VAL A 59 10.27 -4.19 2.48
CA VAL A 59 11.40 -4.96 3.03
C VAL A 59 11.35 -6.43 2.63
N GLY A 60 10.16 -6.93 2.27
CA GLY A 60 9.94 -8.33 1.95
C GLY A 60 8.76 -8.56 1.03
N CYS A 61 8.76 -9.70 0.34
CA CYS A 61 7.62 -10.20 -0.41
C CYS A 61 7.67 -11.72 -0.39
N ARG A 62 6.63 -12.35 0.14
CA ARG A 62 6.54 -13.81 0.31
C ARG A 62 5.09 -14.30 0.15
N PRO A 63 4.85 -15.61 0.00
CA PRO A 63 3.49 -16.15 0.02
C PRO A 63 2.73 -15.67 1.26
N PHE A 64 1.47 -15.27 1.05
CA PHE A 64 0.55 -14.94 2.14
C PHE A 64 0.20 -16.24 2.87
N MET A 65 0.25 -16.21 4.20
CA MET A 65 -0.04 -17.36 5.04
C MET A 65 -1.22 -17.07 5.96
N LYS A 66 -1.91 -18.10 6.45
CA LYS A 66 -3.05 -17.95 7.36
C LYS A 66 -2.72 -17.13 8.62
N LYS A 67 -1.50 -17.26 9.14
CA LYS A 67 -1.01 -16.49 10.31
C LYS A 67 -0.90 -14.98 10.07
N ASP A 68 -0.83 -14.56 8.81
CA ASP A 68 -0.65 -13.16 8.43
C ASP A 68 -1.95 -12.36 8.43
N ALA A 69 -3.12 -13.03 8.48
CA ALA A 69 -4.43 -12.40 8.35
C ALA A 69 -4.64 -11.20 9.29
N LYS A 70 -4.11 -11.30 10.53
CA LYS A 70 -4.15 -10.20 11.50
C LYS A 70 -3.34 -8.98 11.05
N LEU A 71 -2.10 -9.19 10.61
CA LEU A 71 -1.19 -8.13 10.14
C LEU A 71 -1.60 -7.54 8.78
N ALA A 72 -2.33 -8.32 7.99
CA ALA A 72 -2.91 -7.91 6.73
C ALA A 72 -4.28 -7.21 6.90
N CYS A 73 -4.92 -7.34 8.06
CA CYS A 73 -6.28 -6.90 8.32
C CYS A 73 -7.28 -7.41 7.25
N CYS A 74 -7.09 -8.64 6.76
CA CYS A 74 -7.97 -9.28 5.79
C CYS A 74 -7.98 -10.79 5.97
N GLY A 75 -9.03 -11.44 5.45
CA GLY A 75 -9.10 -12.90 5.41
C GLY A 75 -7.93 -13.51 4.64
N TYR A 76 -7.54 -14.73 5.01
CA TYR A 76 -6.54 -15.49 4.28
C TYR A 76 -7.14 -16.06 2.99
N GLU A 77 -6.41 -15.92 1.90
CA GLU A 77 -6.71 -16.52 0.61
C GLU A 77 -5.42 -17.10 0.01
N PRO A 78 -5.42 -18.39 -0.40
CA PRO A 78 -4.25 -19.03 -0.97
C PRO A 78 -3.88 -18.43 -2.33
N GLY A 79 -2.60 -18.46 -2.68
CA GLY A 79 -2.10 -17.96 -3.96
C GLY A 79 -1.83 -16.45 -4.00
N LEU A 80 -2.13 -15.72 -2.93
CA LEU A 80 -1.76 -14.31 -2.77
C LEU A 80 -0.37 -14.14 -2.14
N TYR A 81 0.16 -12.94 -2.27
CA TYR A 81 1.48 -12.55 -1.76
C TYR A 81 1.35 -11.42 -0.75
N ALA A 82 2.09 -11.55 0.35
CA ALA A 82 2.23 -10.52 1.36
C ALA A 82 3.49 -9.70 1.09
N TRP A 83 3.30 -8.41 0.81
CA TRP A 83 4.35 -7.41 0.76
C TRP A 83 4.53 -6.83 2.15
N GLU A 84 5.73 -6.95 2.69
CA GLU A 84 6.07 -6.50 4.03
C GLU A 84 6.44 -5.02 3.98
N LEU A 85 5.61 -4.19 4.60
CA LEU A 85 5.79 -2.75 4.64
C LEU A 85 6.43 -2.31 5.96
N ALA A 86 7.46 -1.48 5.86
CA ALA A 86 8.13 -0.86 7.00
C ALA A 86 8.31 0.65 6.76
N ASN A 87 8.79 1.38 7.79
CA ASN A 87 9.19 2.78 7.68
C ASN A 87 8.14 3.70 7.01
N ILE A 88 6.89 3.55 7.46
CA ILE A 88 5.75 4.33 6.96
C ILE A 88 5.94 5.81 7.34
N ARG A 89 6.02 6.68 6.33
CA ARG A 89 6.21 8.13 6.49
C ARG A 89 5.07 8.86 5.80
N LYS A 90 4.23 9.55 6.58
CA LYS A 90 3.17 10.43 6.04
C LYS A 90 3.81 11.60 5.30
N ILE A 91 3.19 12.02 4.20
CA ILE A 91 3.64 13.18 3.41
C ILE A 91 2.50 14.18 3.25
N LYS A 92 2.82 15.41 2.83
CA LYS A 92 1.80 16.35 2.37
C LYS A 92 1.12 15.76 1.14
N ALA A 93 -0.19 15.55 1.23
CA ALA A 93 -0.94 14.88 0.18
C ALA A 93 -0.93 15.68 -1.12
N PHE A 94 -0.80 14.99 -2.26
CA PHE A 94 -0.87 15.60 -3.58
C PHE A 94 -1.61 14.69 -4.58
N PRO A 95 -2.31 15.26 -5.56
CA PRO A 95 -3.14 14.49 -6.48
C PRO A 95 -2.28 13.61 -7.39
N VAL A 96 -2.73 12.38 -7.61
CA VAL A 96 -2.08 11.42 -8.51
C VAL A 96 -3.10 10.70 -9.39
N LYS A 97 -2.69 10.35 -10.61
CA LYS A 97 -3.46 9.48 -11.49
C LYS A 97 -3.08 8.03 -11.18
N GLY A 98 -3.81 7.40 -10.26
CA GLY A 98 -3.60 5.99 -9.92
C GLY A 98 -3.78 5.07 -11.13
N LYS A 99 -3.01 3.97 -11.17
CA LYS A 99 -3.10 2.91 -12.18
C LYS A 99 -3.12 1.53 -11.50
N LEU A 100 -3.54 0.50 -12.24
CA LEU A 100 -3.38 -0.89 -11.82
C LEU A 100 -1.88 -1.25 -11.85
N GLY A 101 -1.45 -2.05 -10.87
CA GLY A 101 -0.03 -2.37 -10.70
C GLY A 101 0.82 -1.20 -10.23
N PHE A 102 2.14 -1.34 -10.27
CA PHE A 102 3.04 -0.22 -10.03
C PHE A 102 2.93 0.82 -11.14
N PHE A 103 3.01 2.09 -10.78
CA PHE A 103 3.19 3.19 -11.70
C PHE A 103 4.31 4.11 -11.22
N HIS A 104 4.87 4.89 -12.15
CA HIS A 104 5.90 5.87 -11.81
C HIS A 104 5.26 7.24 -11.57
N ILE A 105 5.70 7.91 -10.51
CA ILE A 105 5.40 9.32 -10.23
C ILE A 105 6.72 10.06 -10.16
N GLU A 106 6.85 11.14 -10.93
CA GLU A 106 7.93 12.10 -10.73
C GLU A 106 7.66 12.82 -9.42
N PHE A 107 8.44 12.46 -8.41
CA PHE A 107 8.32 12.99 -7.05
C PHE A 107 9.62 13.72 -6.75
N GLN A 108 9.57 15.05 -6.83
CA GLN A 108 10.65 15.92 -6.36
C GLN A 108 10.39 16.19 -4.87
N HIS A 109 11.38 15.88 -4.02
CA HIS A 109 11.34 16.16 -2.58
C HIS A 109 11.41 17.66 -2.31
#